data_AF-A0A948JVE8-F1
#
_entry.id   AF-A0A948JVE8-F1
#
_cell.length_a   1.000
_cell.length_b   1.000
_cell.length_c   1.000
_cell.angle_alpha   90.00
_cell.angle_beta   90.00
_cell.angle_gamma   90.00
#
_symmetry.space_group_name_H-M   'P 1'
#
loop_
_entity.id
_entity.type
_entity.pdbx_description
1 polymer ?
#
loop_
_entity_poly.entity_id
_entity_poly.type
_entity_poly.pdbx_seq_one_letter_code
_entity_poly.pdbx_strand_id
1 'polypeptide(L)'
;METTLASPHAWAEAEFGGASLGDVRRGRRLVRMAAGLAERPSGTLPTAFDQRSELKAAYRFLACPDISGAAIIQPHMERTRTACRQPGEYLLIEDTTILDFSSLKATGGLGRIGNDGGRGLYLHTDLAARVEGWNDQGPPRLTLMGIFGQQHWARQGTSRRKMGETDAQRLRHSRESERWARVFHATGSPPDGCR
;
A
#
# COMPACT_ATOMS: atom_id res chain seq x y z
N MET A 1 -22.77 -20.62 -8.84
CA MET A 1 -21.98 -20.07 -7.73
C MET A 1 -22.41 -18.62 -7.56
N GLU A 2 -23.22 -18.33 -6.55
CA GLU A 2 -23.45 -16.94 -6.16
C GLU A 2 -22.16 -16.42 -5.55
N THR A 3 -21.53 -15.46 -6.22
CA THR A 3 -20.33 -14.83 -5.70
C THR A 3 -20.77 -13.77 -4.69
N THR A 4 -20.33 -13.87 -3.44
CA THR A 4 -20.52 -12.82 -2.41
C THR A 4 -19.60 -11.61 -2.64
N LEU A 5 -18.77 -11.65 -3.68
CA LEU A 5 -17.85 -10.58 -4.07
C LEU A 5 -18.56 -9.61 -5.00
N ALA A 6 -18.32 -8.31 -4.79
CA ALA A 6 -18.76 -7.27 -5.69
C ALA A 6 -18.20 -7.49 -7.11
N SER A 7 -18.90 -6.98 -8.13
CA SER A 7 -18.35 -6.94 -9.48
C SER A 7 -17.03 -6.15 -9.48
N PRO A 8 -16.07 -6.45 -10.37
CA PRO A 8 -14.79 -5.74 -10.44
C PRO A 8 -14.94 -4.22 -10.53
N HIS A 9 -15.97 -3.73 -11.25
CA HIS A 9 -16.25 -2.30 -11.33
C HIS A 9 -16.80 -1.73 -10.01
N ALA A 10 -17.76 -2.41 -9.37
CA ALA A 10 -18.31 -1.96 -8.09
C ALA A 10 -17.25 -1.98 -6.97
N TRP A 11 -16.38 -3.00 -6.96
CA TRP A 11 -15.20 -3.04 -6.12
C TRP A 11 -14.28 -1.84 -6.40
N ALA A 12 -13.87 -1.64 -7.66
CA ALA A 12 -12.94 -0.56 -8.01
C ALA A 12 -13.46 0.83 -7.65
N GLU A 13 -14.77 1.08 -7.82
CA GLU A 13 -15.41 2.33 -7.41
C GLU A 13 -15.39 2.50 -5.89
N ALA A 14 -15.67 1.44 -5.12
CA ALA A 14 -15.60 1.48 -3.66
C ALA A 14 -14.16 1.65 -3.14
N GLU A 15 -13.17 1.14 -3.87
CA GLU A 15 -11.76 1.17 -3.50
C GLU A 15 -11.02 2.46 -3.85
N PHE A 16 -11.31 2.99 -5.03
CA PHE A 16 -10.53 4.08 -5.63
C PHE A 16 -11.40 5.28 -6.03
N GLY A 17 -12.72 5.17 -5.90
CA GLY A 17 -13.64 6.27 -6.08
C GLY A 17 -13.26 7.43 -5.15
N GLY A 18 -13.31 8.65 -5.67
CA GLY A 18 -12.93 9.85 -4.92
C GLY A 18 -11.42 10.10 -4.82
N ALA A 19 -10.56 9.30 -5.47
CA ALA A 19 -9.12 9.59 -5.52
C ALA A 19 -8.84 11.01 -6.06
N SER A 20 -8.15 11.81 -5.25
CA SER A 20 -7.79 13.19 -5.57
C SER A 20 -6.54 13.23 -6.46
N LEU A 21 -6.75 13.10 -7.77
CA LEU A 21 -5.67 13.01 -8.78
C LEU A 21 -5.49 14.29 -9.62
N GLY A 22 -6.08 15.41 -9.17
CA GLY A 22 -6.01 16.71 -9.84
C GLY A 22 -6.93 16.88 -11.06
N ASP A 23 -7.50 15.79 -11.60
CA ASP A 23 -8.49 15.82 -12.69
C ASP A 23 -9.46 14.64 -12.54
N VAL A 24 -10.77 14.90 -12.62
CA VAL A 24 -11.82 13.89 -12.50
C VAL A 24 -11.70 12.75 -13.52
N ARG A 25 -11.11 13.03 -14.70
CA ARG A 25 -10.84 12.02 -15.74
C ARG A 25 -9.78 11.04 -15.30
N ARG A 26 -8.80 11.46 -14.49
CA ARG A 26 -7.79 10.57 -13.90
C ARG A 26 -8.44 9.63 -12.88
N GLY A 27 -9.35 10.14 -12.04
CA GLY A 27 -10.12 9.30 -11.10
C GLY A 27 -10.96 8.24 -11.83
N ARG A 28 -11.74 8.64 -12.85
CA ARG A 28 -12.50 7.69 -13.69
C ARG A 28 -11.60 6.66 -14.38
N ARG A 29 -10.40 7.08 -14.81
CA ARG A 29 -9.41 6.19 -15.42
C ARG A 29 -8.85 5.19 -14.41
N LEU A 30 -8.55 5.61 -13.18
CA LEU A 30 -8.09 4.74 -12.10
C LEU A 30 -9.10 3.63 -11.83
N VAL A 31 -10.38 3.96 -11.66
CA VAL A 31 -11.44 2.97 -11.43
C VAL A 31 -11.51 1.96 -12.58
N ARG A 32 -11.51 2.44 -13.83
CA ARG A 32 -11.54 1.54 -15.00
C ARG A 32 -10.32 0.61 -15.05
N MET A 33 -9.14 1.15 -14.75
CA MET A 33 -7.91 0.36 -14.73
C MET A 33 -7.94 -0.69 -13.63
N ALA A 34 -8.35 -0.31 -12.42
CA ALA A 34 -8.47 -1.21 -11.29
C ALA A 34 -9.48 -2.33 -11.58
N ALA A 35 -10.64 -2.01 -12.17
CA ALA A 35 -11.64 -3.00 -12.56
C ALA A 35 -11.07 -4.02 -13.57
N GLY A 36 -10.38 -3.54 -14.62
CA GLY A 36 -9.77 -4.43 -15.62
C GLY A 36 -8.64 -5.30 -15.03
N LEU A 37 -7.90 -4.79 -14.05
CA LEU A 37 -6.90 -5.58 -13.31
C LEU A 37 -7.56 -6.60 -12.38
N ALA A 38 -8.67 -6.26 -11.73
CA ALA A 38 -9.42 -7.18 -10.86
C ALA A 38 -10.12 -8.30 -11.64
N GLU A 39 -10.50 -8.07 -12.90
CA GLU A 39 -10.98 -9.12 -13.81
C GLU A 39 -9.88 -10.14 -14.16
N ARG A 40 -8.61 -9.71 -14.15
CA ARG A 40 -7.46 -10.52 -14.57
C ARG A 40 -6.27 -10.33 -13.62
N PRO A 41 -6.40 -10.75 -12.34
CA PRO A 41 -5.48 -10.38 -11.26
C PRO A 41 -4.05 -10.90 -11.45
N SER A 42 -3.87 -12.02 -12.15
CA SER A 42 -2.55 -12.60 -12.46
C SER A 42 -1.98 -12.14 -13.80
N GLY A 43 -2.64 -11.19 -14.47
CA GLY A 43 -2.28 -10.71 -15.79
C GLY A 43 -1.23 -9.58 -15.81
N THR A 44 -0.65 -9.37 -16.97
CA THR A 44 0.09 -8.14 -17.32
C THR A 44 -0.89 -7.03 -17.75
N LEU A 45 -0.42 -5.77 -17.83
CA LEU A 45 -1.24 -4.67 -18.37
C LEU A 45 -1.81 -4.99 -19.78
N PRO A 46 -1.02 -5.51 -20.75
CA PRO A 46 -1.56 -5.91 -22.04
C PRO A 46 -2.67 -6.96 -21.97
N THR A 47 -2.58 -7.91 -21.04
CA THR A 47 -3.63 -8.93 -20.89
C THR A 47 -4.85 -8.40 -20.14
N ALA A 48 -4.71 -7.34 -19.34
CA ALA A 48 -5.81 -6.69 -18.63
C ALA A 48 -6.66 -5.78 -19.54
N PHE A 49 -6.11 -5.30 -20.65
CA PHE A 49 -6.77 -4.34 -21.54
C PHE A 49 -6.71 -4.78 -23.01
N ASP A 50 -7.82 -5.32 -23.51
CA ASP A 50 -7.93 -5.85 -24.88
C ASP A 50 -7.82 -4.74 -25.96
N GLN A 51 -8.27 -3.52 -25.63
CA GLN A 51 -8.21 -2.39 -26.55
C GLN A 51 -6.88 -1.64 -26.43
N ARG A 52 -6.20 -1.42 -27.58
CA ARG A 52 -4.95 -0.65 -27.65
C ARG A 52 -5.05 0.74 -27.04
N SER A 53 -6.21 1.40 -27.19
CA SER A 53 -6.50 2.72 -26.61
C SER A 53 -6.48 2.69 -25.08
N GLU A 54 -7.11 1.68 -24.48
CA GLU A 54 -7.17 1.49 -23.02
C GLU A 54 -5.81 1.12 -22.44
N LEU A 55 -5.08 0.21 -23.08
CA LEU A 55 -3.70 -0.12 -22.70
C LEU A 55 -2.78 1.11 -22.74
N LYS A 56 -2.85 1.91 -23.81
CA LYS A 56 -2.06 3.14 -23.93
C LYS A 56 -2.45 4.17 -22.87
N ALA A 57 -3.73 4.25 -22.52
CA ALA A 57 -4.20 5.11 -21.44
C ALA A 57 -3.67 4.65 -20.07
N ALA A 58 -3.61 3.34 -19.82
CA ALA A 58 -3.04 2.78 -18.60
C ALA A 58 -1.55 3.12 -18.44
N TYR A 59 -0.75 2.94 -19.49
CA TYR A 59 0.65 3.36 -19.47
C TYR A 59 0.82 4.86 -19.23
N ARG A 60 0.02 5.71 -19.89
CA ARG A 60 0.07 7.16 -19.67
C ARG A 60 -0.33 7.56 -18.25
N PHE A 61 -1.29 6.85 -17.66
CA PHE A 61 -1.70 7.08 -16.28
C PHE A 61 -0.55 6.76 -15.31
N LEU A 62 0.06 5.57 -15.44
CA LEU A 62 1.16 5.14 -14.56
C LEU A 62 2.45 5.96 -14.75
N ALA A 63 2.66 6.55 -15.93
CA ALA A 63 3.80 7.42 -16.22
C ALA A 63 3.54 8.90 -15.90
N CYS A 64 2.35 9.25 -15.39
CA CYS A 64 2.01 10.65 -15.11
C CYS A 64 2.71 11.12 -13.82
N PRO A 65 3.57 12.15 -13.87
CA PRO A 65 4.34 12.59 -12.69
C PRO A 65 3.46 13.19 -11.59
N ASP A 66 2.27 13.68 -11.94
CA ASP A 66 1.31 14.26 -10.99
C ASP A 66 0.51 13.19 -10.22
N ILE A 67 0.63 11.92 -10.61
CA ILE A 67 -0.11 10.81 -9.99
C ILE A 67 0.86 10.05 -9.10
N SER A 68 0.68 10.18 -7.78
CA SER A 68 1.46 9.44 -6.80
C SER A 68 0.73 8.16 -6.36
N GLY A 69 1.50 7.12 -6.00
CA GLY A 69 0.94 5.90 -5.41
C GLY A 69 0.17 6.18 -4.11
N ALA A 70 0.63 7.16 -3.31
CA ALA A 70 -0.07 7.59 -2.10
C ALA A 70 -1.47 8.14 -2.42
N ALA A 71 -1.61 8.98 -3.46
CA ALA A 71 -2.91 9.50 -3.88
C ALA A 71 -3.85 8.42 -4.44
N ILE A 72 -3.29 7.35 -5.03
CA ILE A 72 -4.08 6.20 -5.52
C ILE A 72 -4.67 5.40 -4.36
N ILE A 73 -3.88 5.07 -3.33
CA ILE A 73 -4.32 4.19 -2.23
C ILE A 73 -5.07 4.96 -1.12
N GLN A 74 -5.03 6.29 -1.13
CA GLN A 74 -5.64 7.12 -0.09
C GLN A 74 -7.14 6.83 0.15
N PRO A 75 -8.02 6.74 -0.87
CA PRO A 75 -9.45 6.48 -0.63
C PRO A 75 -9.70 5.14 0.06
N HIS A 76 -8.94 4.11 -0.34
CA HIS A 76 -8.97 2.80 0.31
C HIS A 76 -8.63 2.92 1.80
N MET A 77 -7.51 3.58 2.13
CA MET A 77 -7.09 3.74 3.53
C MET A 77 -8.11 4.55 4.35
N GLU A 78 -8.70 5.60 3.78
CA GLU A 78 -9.74 6.39 4.44
C GLU A 78 -11.00 5.56 4.73
N ARG A 79 -11.42 4.72 3.78
CA ARG A 79 -12.54 3.80 3.97
C ARG A 79 -12.23 2.77 5.05
N THR A 80 -11.05 2.14 5.02
CA THR A 80 -10.60 1.19 6.04
C THR A 80 -10.60 1.83 7.44
N ARG A 81 -9.98 3.01 7.58
CA ARG A 81 -9.95 3.75 8.85
C ARG A 81 -11.34 4.11 9.35
N THR A 82 -12.23 4.51 8.45
CA THR A 82 -13.63 4.83 8.79
C THR A 82 -14.37 3.58 9.28
N ALA A 83 -14.14 2.43 8.65
CA ALA A 83 -14.71 1.17 9.10
C ALA A 83 -14.17 0.76 10.48
N CYS A 84 -12.87 0.95 10.74
CA CYS A 84 -12.25 0.70 12.05
C CYS A 84 -12.72 1.63 13.18
N ARG A 85 -13.42 2.73 12.87
CA ARG A 85 -14.02 3.60 13.90
C ARG A 85 -15.34 3.07 14.44
N GLN A 86 -15.92 2.04 13.83
CA GLN A 86 -17.12 1.41 14.35
C GLN A 86 -16.81 0.59 15.60
N PRO A 87 -17.72 0.51 16.60
CA PRO A 87 -17.48 -0.26 17.81
C PRO A 87 -17.05 -1.71 17.53
N GLY A 88 -15.95 -2.12 18.13
CA GLY A 88 -15.38 -3.46 17.96
C GLY A 88 -13.93 -3.52 18.40
N GLU A 89 -13.37 -4.74 18.39
CA GLU A 89 -11.95 -4.99 18.58
C GLU A 89 -11.29 -5.15 17.21
N TYR A 90 -10.15 -4.47 17.01
CA TYR A 90 -9.41 -4.49 15.76
C TYR A 90 -7.94 -4.81 16.00
N LEU A 91 -7.39 -5.66 15.16
CA LEU A 91 -5.95 -5.90 15.06
C LEU A 91 -5.41 -5.06 13.92
N LEU A 92 -4.36 -4.28 14.19
CA LEU A 92 -3.55 -3.61 13.19
C LEU A 92 -2.27 -4.42 13.03
N ILE A 93 -2.22 -5.23 11.98
CA ILE A 93 -1.14 -6.18 11.73
C ILE A 93 -0.12 -5.51 10.82
N GLU A 94 1.07 -5.28 11.34
CA GLU A 94 2.14 -4.56 10.63
C GLU A 94 3.24 -5.52 10.19
N ASP A 95 3.69 -5.41 8.95
CA ASP A 95 4.93 -6.05 8.50
C ASP A 95 5.58 -5.30 7.33
N THR A 96 6.86 -5.58 7.09
CA THR A 96 7.62 -5.04 5.98
C THR A 96 7.99 -6.13 4.98
N THR A 97 7.58 -5.97 3.72
CA THR A 97 8.03 -6.81 2.61
C THR A 97 8.98 -6.07 1.67
N ILE A 98 9.76 -6.84 0.90
CA ILE A 98 10.69 -6.33 -0.11
C ILE A 98 10.05 -6.52 -1.50
N LEU A 99 10.01 -5.45 -2.28
CA LEU A 99 9.68 -5.47 -3.69
C LEU A 99 10.98 -5.52 -4.49
N ASP A 100 11.32 -6.71 -5.01
CA ASP A 100 12.55 -6.94 -5.77
C ASP A 100 12.36 -6.59 -7.26
N PHE A 101 13.14 -5.62 -7.73
CA PHE A 101 13.15 -5.16 -9.12
C PHE A 101 14.55 -5.28 -9.74
N SER A 102 15.41 -6.15 -9.21
CA SER A 102 16.82 -6.29 -9.60
C SER A 102 17.00 -6.64 -11.09
N SER A 103 16.00 -7.29 -11.71
CA SER A 103 15.98 -7.62 -13.14
C SER A 103 15.63 -6.42 -14.03
N LEU A 104 14.96 -5.39 -13.51
CA LEU A 104 14.47 -4.24 -14.26
C LEU A 104 15.51 -3.11 -14.33
N LYS A 105 16.52 -3.29 -15.19
CA LYS A 105 17.70 -2.39 -15.27
C LYS A 105 17.37 -0.93 -15.63
N ALA A 106 16.24 -0.67 -16.29
CA ALA A 106 15.80 0.67 -16.67
C ALA A 106 15.02 1.39 -15.56
N THR A 107 14.66 0.71 -14.46
CA THR A 107 13.84 1.29 -13.40
C THR A 107 14.68 2.18 -12.48
N GLY A 108 14.38 3.48 -12.49
CA GLY A 108 14.97 4.47 -11.59
C GLY A 108 14.35 4.46 -10.19
N GLY A 109 14.95 5.21 -9.26
CA GLY A 109 14.41 5.40 -7.91
C GLY A 109 14.55 4.20 -6.96
N LEU A 110 15.16 3.10 -7.39
CA LEU A 110 15.33 1.88 -6.59
C LEU A 110 16.51 1.96 -5.61
N GLY A 111 16.26 1.50 -4.38
CA GLY A 111 17.25 1.41 -3.31
C GLY A 111 17.86 0.01 -3.21
N ARG A 112 18.80 -0.16 -2.27
CA ARG A 112 19.38 -1.47 -1.94
C ARG A 112 18.38 -2.32 -1.17
N ILE A 113 18.35 -3.62 -1.44
CA ILE A 113 17.53 -4.60 -0.71
C ILE A 113 18.35 -5.85 -0.34
N GLY A 114 17.88 -6.63 0.64
CA GLY A 114 18.55 -7.85 1.09
C GLY A 114 19.95 -7.57 1.66
N ASN A 115 20.94 -8.33 1.20
CA ASN A 115 22.35 -8.21 1.57
C ASN A 115 23.13 -7.18 0.70
N ASP A 116 22.45 -6.16 0.20
CA ASP A 116 22.97 -5.10 -0.68
C ASP A 116 23.25 -5.51 -2.14
N GLY A 117 23.03 -6.76 -2.52
CA GLY A 117 23.15 -7.24 -3.90
C GLY A 117 21.94 -6.92 -4.79
N GLY A 118 20.76 -6.71 -4.20
CA GLY A 118 19.52 -6.47 -4.92
C GLY A 118 19.14 -4.98 -5.02
N ARG A 119 18.22 -4.68 -5.95
CA ARG A 119 17.64 -3.34 -6.12
C ARG A 119 16.11 -3.41 -6.07
N GLY A 120 15.52 -2.58 -5.22
CA GLY A 120 14.09 -2.65 -4.98
C GLY A 120 13.57 -1.57 -4.04
N LEU A 121 12.38 -1.82 -3.50
CA LEU A 121 11.72 -1.00 -2.50
C LEU A 121 11.38 -1.85 -1.28
N TYR A 122 11.31 -1.23 -0.13
CA TYR A 122 10.63 -1.80 1.02
C TYR A 122 9.21 -1.25 1.07
N LEU A 123 8.26 -2.11 1.42
CA LEU A 123 6.85 -1.80 1.58
C LEU A 123 6.43 -2.22 2.99
N HIS A 124 6.14 -1.24 3.84
CA HIS A 124 5.56 -1.45 5.16
C HIS A 124 4.05 -1.26 5.06
N THR A 125 3.29 -2.25 5.51
CA THR A 125 1.83 -2.26 5.41
C THR A 125 1.22 -2.62 6.75
N ASP A 126 0.15 -1.90 7.09
CA ASP A 126 -0.66 -2.11 8.27
C ASP A 126 -2.01 -2.65 7.77
N LEU A 127 -2.27 -3.92 8.03
CA LEU A 127 -3.51 -4.59 7.66
C LEU A 127 -4.47 -4.55 8.85
N ALA A 128 -5.62 -3.92 8.68
CA ALA A 128 -6.67 -3.91 9.68
C ALA A 128 -7.58 -5.14 9.55
N ALA A 129 -7.81 -5.80 10.67
CA ALA A 129 -8.75 -6.90 10.80
C ALA A 129 -9.64 -6.70 12.03
N ARG A 130 -10.96 -6.84 11.88
CA ARG A 130 -11.89 -6.87 13.01
C ARG A 130 -11.91 -8.26 13.63
N VAL A 131 -11.84 -8.33 14.95
CA VAL A 131 -12.00 -9.58 15.69
C VAL A 131 -13.49 -9.89 15.86
N GLU A 132 -13.93 -10.99 15.26
CA GLU A 132 -15.30 -11.50 15.38
C GLU A 132 -15.46 -12.46 16.56
N GLY A 133 -14.34 -12.96 17.09
CA GLY A 133 -14.31 -13.84 18.25
C GLY A 133 -12.95 -14.51 18.44
N TRP A 134 -12.54 -14.60 19.70
CA TRP A 134 -11.35 -15.33 20.11
C TRP A 134 -11.62 -16.83 20.18
N ASN A 135 -10.58 -17.63 19.91
CA ASN A 135 -10.63 -19.08 19.99
C ASN A 135 -9.42 -19.57 20.81
N ASP A 136 -9.66 -20.30 21.89
CA ASP A 136 -8.61 -20.80 22.78
C ASP A 136 -7.74 -21.90 22.13
N GLN A 137 -8.20 -22.49 21.03
CA GLN A 137 -7.57 -23.62 20.35
C GLN A 137 -7.09 -23.29 18.92
N GLY A 138 -7.06 -22.00 18.53
CA GLY A 138 -6.67 -21.62 17.18
C GLY A 138 -6.67 -20.10 16.93
N PRO A 139 -6.37 -19.67 15.70
CA PRO A 139 -6.41 -18.25 15.36
C PRO A 139 -7.82 -17.67 15.55
N PRO A 140 -7.93 -16.37 15.93
CA PRO A 140 -9.22 -15.72 16.06
C PRO A 140 -9.96 -15.69 14.72
N ARG A 141 -11.29 -15.61 14.78
CA ARG A 141 -12.09 -15.32 13.59
C ARG A 141 -11.97 -13.83 13.27
N LEU A 142 -11.54 -13.52 12.04
CA LEU A 142 -11.26 -12.17 11.60
C LEU A 142 -12.08 -11.79 10.37
N THR A 143 -12.55 -10.55 10.34
CA THR A 143 -13.04 -9.89 9.11
C THR A 143 -11.97 -8.90 8.66
N LEU A 144 -11.44 -9.08 7.45
CA LEU A 144 -10.46 -8.13 6.90
C LEU A 144 -11.15 -6.81 6.55
N MET A 145 -10.63 -5.72 7.10
CA MET A 145 -11.15 -4.37 6.85
C MET A 145 -10.43 -3.72 5.66
N GLY A 146 -9.14 -3.99 5.51
CA GLY A 146 -8.29 -3.45 4.43
C GLY A 146 -6.96 -2.93 4.96
N ILE A 147 -6.22 -2.24 4.09
CA ILE A 147 -4.98 -1.54 4.42
C ILE A 147 -5.32 -0.28 5.21
N PHE A 148 -4.84 -0.21 6.44
CA PHE A 148 -4.98 0.92 7.35
C PHE A 148 -3.92 1.99 7.09
N GLY A 149 -2.71 1.55 6.74
CA GLY A 149 -1.58 2.40 6.39
C GLY A 149 -0.61 1.67 5.49
N GLN A 150 0.07 2.43 4.64
CA GLN A 150 1.10 1.88 3.77
C GLN A 150 2.17 2.92 3.49
N GLN A 151 3.43 2.49 3.57
CA GLN A 151 4.58 3.31 3.25
C GLN A 151 5.58 2.50 2.43
N HIS A 152 6.21 3.15 1.45
CA HIS A 152 7.31 2.54 0.73
C HIS A 152 8.52 3.46 0.67
N TRP A 153 9.70 2.88 0.58
CA TRP A 153 10.94 3.64 0.44
C TRP A 153 12.01 2.84 -0.27
N ALA A 154 12.93 3.58 -0.89
CA ALA A 154 14.20 3.06 -1.35
C ALA A 154 15.26 3.31 -0.28
N ARG A 155 15.91 2.26 0.22
CA ARG A 155 17.04 2.40 1.15
C ARG A 155 18.23 3.04 0.42
N GLN A 156 18.61 4.24 0.88
CA GLN A 156 19.73 5.02 0.34
C GLN A 156 21.00 4.84 1.18
N GLY A 157 22.17 5.02 0.57
CA GLY A 157 23.46 4.99 1.26
C GLY A 157 24.07 3.59 1.46
N THR A 158 25.19 3.54 2.21
CA THR A 158 25.92 2.31 2.50
C THR A 158 25.62 1.77 3.89
N SER A 159 25.54 0.45 4.04
CA SER A 159 25.45 -0.27 5.33
C SER A 159 26.68 -0.06 6.22
N ARG A 160 27.79 0.38 5.64
CA ARG A 160 29.04 0.65 6.37
C ARG A 160 29.01 2.02 7.03
N ARG A 161 29.49 2.07 8.28
CA ARG A 161 29.78 3.30 9.02
C ARG A 161 30.57 4.26 8.13
N LYS A 162 30.16 5.54 8.07
CA LYS A 162 30.98 6.54 7.39
C LYS A 162 32.28 6.72 8.16
N MET A 163 33.41 6.71 7.46
CA MET A 163 34.72 6.89 8.10
C MET A 163 34.74 8.25 8.83
N GLY A 164 35.06 8.23 10.13
CA GLY A 164 35.08 9.43 10.99
C GLY A 164 33.74 9.79 11.67
N GLU A 165 32.66 9.05 11.44
CA GLU A 165 31.36 9.30 12.09
C GLU A 165 31.37 8.87 13.56
N THR A 166 30.91 9.74 14.47
CA THR A 166 30.78 9.45 15.90
C THR A 166 29.47 8.75 16.25
N ASP A 167 29.40 8.08 17.40
CA ASP A 167 28.17 7.41 17.85
C ASP A 167 27.00 8.38 18.03
N ALA A 168 27.27 9.58 18.55
CA ALA A 168 26.25 10.62 18.72
C ALA A 168 25.67 11.10 17.38
N GLN A 169 26.48 11.17 16.32
CA GLN A 169 26.00 11.50 14.97
C GLN A 169 25.13 10.38 14.41
N ARG A 170 25.54 9.13 14.57
CA ARG A 170 24.78 7.96 14.12
C ARG A 170 23.42 7.83 14.81
N LEU A 171 23.33 8.12 16.11
CA LEU A 171 22.07 8.06 16.86
C LEU A 171 21.02 9.07 16.36
N ARG A 172 21.44 10.15 15.68
CA ARG A 172 20.56 11.17 15.08
C ARG A 172 20.02 10.78 13.70
N HIS A 173 20.52 9.70 13.10
CA HIS A 173 20.01 9.23 11.81
C HIS A 173 18.63 8.61 12.00
N SER A 174 17.74 8.86 11.04
CA SER A 174 16.45 8.19 10.99
C SER A 174 16.66 6.68 10.94
N ARG A 175 16.10 5.96 11.90
CA ARG A 175 16.22 4.50 11.97
C ARG A 175 15.07 3.84 11.23
N GLU A 176 15.35 2.70 10.60
CA GLU A 176 14.27 1.91 10.02
C GLU A 176 13.31 1.37 11.09
N SER A 177 13.75 1.25 12.34
CA SER A 177 12.89 0.88 13.47
C SER A 177 11.85 1.94 13.83
N GLU A 178 12.00 3.20 13.40
CA GLU A 178 10.98 4.23 13.65
C GLU A 178 9.68 3.97 12.88
N ARG A 179 9.72 3.09 11.87
CA ARG A 179 8.60 2.87 10.93
C ARG A 179 7.37 2.31 11.61
N TRP A 180 7.55 1.40 12.57
CA TRP A 180 6.49 0.82 13.40
C TRP A 180 5.66 1.90 14.13
N ALA A 181 6.24 3.05 14.45
CA ALA A 181 5.50 4.14 15.08
C ALA A 181 4.88 5.12 14.07
N ARG A 182 5.37 5.16 12.81
CA ARG A 182 5.02 6.22 11.86
C ARG A 182 3.57 6.18 11.40
N VAL A 183 2.97 5.00 11.25
CA VAL A 183 1.56 4.95 10.83
C VAL A 183 0.65 5.43 11.96
N PHE A 184 0.92 5.05 13.21
CA PHE A 184 0.18 5.58 14.36
C PHE A 184 0.29 7.11 14.46
N HIS A 185 1.49 7.67 14.24
CA HIS A 185 1.66 9.13 14.21
C HIS A 185 0.87 9.81 13.09
N ALA A 186 0.72 9.15 11.93
CA ALA A 186 0.02 9.72 10.77
C ALA A 186 -1.51 9.56 10.82
N THR A 187 -2.04 8.65 11.63
CA THR A 187 -3.46 8.27 11.65
C THR A 187 -4.24 8.80 12.85
N GLY A 188 -3.54 9.35 13.85
CA GLY A 188 -4.14 9.97 15.03
C GLY A 188 -4.47 8.97 16.14
N SER A 189 -5.04 9.48 17.23
CA SER A 189 -5.43 8.66 18.38
C SER A 189 -6.73 7.89 18.09
N PRO A 190 -6.91 6.70 18.70
CA PRO A 190 -8.20 6.01 18.66
C PRO A 190 -9.32 6.87 19.28
N PRO A 191 -10.59 6.64 18.93
CA PRO A 191 -11.72 7.34 19.53
C PRO A 191 -11.75 7.23 21.06
N ASP A 192 -12.39 8.20 21.72
CA ASP A 192 -12.56 8.19 23.18
C ASP A 192 -13.25 6.90 23.65
N GLY A 193 -12.66 6.25 24.67
CA GLY A 193 -13.18 5.02 25.25
C GLY A 193 -12.66 3.72 24.60
N CYS A 194 -11.88 3.80 23.53
CA CYS A 194 -11.09 2.68 23.03
C CYS A 194 -9.88 2.40 23.96
N ARG A 195 -9.50 1.13 24.10
CA ARG A 195 -8.33 0.68 24.87
C ARG A 195 -7.28 0.09 23.95
#